data_AF-A0A1H9E2V4-F1
#
_entry.id   AF-A0A1H9E2V4-F1
#
_cell.length_a   1.000
_cell.length_b   1.000
_cell.length_c   1.000
_cell.angle_alpha   90.00
_cell.angle_beta   90.00
_cell.angle_gamma   90.00
#
_symmetry.space_group_name_H-M   'P 1'
#
loop_
_entity.id
_entity.type
_entity.pdbx_description
1 polymer ?
#
loop_
_entity_poly.entity_id
_entity_poly.type
_entity_poly.pdbx_seq_one_letter_code
_entity_poly.pdbx_strand_id
1 'polypeptide(L)'
;MKFGLIRFIFLSRLVKMLVLEKFSVQSECYNMTKEQWYFINTGTNDAAYNMAFDECLLRWHSEGKIPPVLRFYTWTPAAMSVGYFQKVEGKIHTENIKHHGFDFVRRLTGGRAVLHDHELTYSVVVSEDHPEMPKTVTEAYRVITKGLLEGYRNLGIDADMAVPEGKLQQTGSAVCFDEPSWYELVIGGKKAAGSAQTRKQGVILQHGSVPISMDDDVLFDLFAFPNEKVRDRSKEKFKEKATSMEEYLGRELSLEEVEDAFYQGFEKGLDIELVPFELTDEQKQEVKMLAKEKYESDEWNFSLSKKGVK
;
A
#
# COMPACT_ATOMS: atom_id res chain seq x y z
N MET A 1 -50.40 49.31 55.20
CA MET A 1 -50.34 48.03 54.47
C MET A 1 -49.57 48.23 53.17
N LYS A 2 -48.55 47.40 52.91
CA LYS A 2 -47.62 47.38 51.75
C LYS A 2 -46.61 48.55 51.75
N PHE A 3 -45.33 48.47 52.15
CA PHE A 3 -44.29 47.44 52.16
C PHE A 3 -44.00 46.75 50.81
N GLY A 4 -42.86 47.13 50.22
CA GLY A 4 -42.06 46.34 49.29
C GLY A 4 -42.33 46.61 47.80
N LEU A 5 -41.44 47.36 47.13
CA LEU A 5 -40.78 46.96 45.86
C LEU A 5 -39.94 48.09 45.22
N ILE A 6 -39.04 48.78 45.94
CA ILE A 6 -38.05 49.66 45.28
C ILE A 6 -36.70 49.52 46.00
N ARG A 7 -36.04 48.37 45.81
CA ARG A 7 -34.62 48.20 46.16
C ARG A 7 -33.92 47.09 45.36
N PHE A 8 -34.30 46.91 44.09
CA PHE A 8 -33.80 45.80 43.27
C PHE A 8 -33.28 46.19 41.88
N ILE A 9 -32.76 47.41 41.70
CA ILE A 9 -32.22 47.84 40.39
C ILE A 9 -30.74 48.29 40.45
N PHE A 10 -30.13 48.44 41.63
CA PHE A 10 -28.72 48.88 41.73
C PHE A 10 -27.71 47.81 42.19
N LEU A 11 -28.11 46.54 42.25
CA LEU A 11 -27.21 45.42 42.56
C LEU A 11 -27.11 44.36 41.45
N SER A 12 -27.53 44.69 40.21
CA SER A 12 -27.40 43.78 39.06
C SER A 12 -26.36 44.23 38.02
N ARG A 13 -25.78 45.42 38.18
CA ARG A 13 -24.74 45.94 37.27
C ARG A 13 -23.30 45.75 37.75
N LEU A 14 -23.07 45.55 39.05
CA LEU A 14 -21.71 45.29 39.57
C LEU A 14 -21.32 43.80 39.57
N VAL A 15 -22.29 42.87 39.61
CA VAL A 15 -22.01 41.43 39.54
C VAL A 15 -21.75 40.96 38.10
N LYS A 16 -22.20 41.71 37.09
CA LYS A 16 -21.92 41.41 35.67
C LYS A 16 -20.54 41.85 35.19
N MET A 17 -19.81 42.66 35.96
CA MET A 17 -18.47 43.14 35.58
C MET A 17 -17.34 42.33 36.22
N LEU A 18 -17.63 41.53 37.25
CA LEU A 18 -16.65 40.68 37.96
C LEU A 18 -16.72 39.19 37.58
N VAL A 19 -17.66 38.80 36.73
CA VAL A 19 -17.76 37.42 36.17
C VAL A 19 -17.19 37.35 34.74
N LEU A 20 -16.81 38.49 34.15
CA LEU A 20 -16.19 38.56 32.82
C LEU A 20 -14.63 38.48 32.86
N GLU A 21 -14.02 38.30 34.03
CA GLU A 21 -12.56 38.16 34.19
C GLU A 21 -12.09 36.74 34.61
N LYS A 22 -12.99 35.74 34.64
CA LYS A 22 -12.64 34.36 35.01
C LYS A 22 -13.07 33.26 34.03
N PHE A 23 -13.38 33.64 32.80
CA PHE A 23 -13.40 32.70 31.68
C PHE A 23 -12.39 33.14 30.61
N SER A 24 -11.14 33.29 31.05
CA SER A 24 -10.00 32.90 30.23
C SER A 24 -10.03 31.37 30.13
N VAL A 25 -11.00 30.83 29.37
CA VAL A 25 -10.74 29.58 28.68
C VAL A 25 -9.75 29.99 27.63
N GLN A 26 -8.48 29.72 27.92
CA GLN A 26 -7.50 29.48 26.89
C GLN A 26 -8.18 28.50 25.94
N SER A 27 -8.74 29.01 24.84
CA SER A 27 -8.76 28.27 23.60
C SER A 27 -7.30 28.14 23.22
N GLU A 28 -6.61 27.19 23.87
CA GLU A 28 -5.54 26.47 23.23
C GLU A 28 -6.18 25.95 21.94
N CYS A 29 -5.96 26.68 20.86
CA CYS A 29 -5.93 26.09 19.54
C CYS A 29 -4.86 24.99 19.67
N TYR A 30 -5.30 23.80 20.07
CA TYR A 30 -4.48 22.61 20.01
C TYR A 30 -4.27 22.41 18.51
N ASN A 31 -3.23 23.03 17.98
CA ASN A 31 -2.60 22.58 16.76
C ASN A 31 -2.13 21.16 17.11
N MET A 32 -3.01 20.19 16.91
CA MET A 32 -2.62 18.80 16.74
C MET A 32 -1.74 18.83 15.49
N THR A 33 -0.43 19.01 15.68
CA THR A 33 0.52 18.80 14.59
C THR A 33 0.32 17.35 14.17
N LYS A 34 0.01 17.13 12.89
CA LYS A 34 -0.14 15.78 12.35
C LYS A 34 1.10 14.97 12.68
N GLU A 35 0.93 13.66 12.85
CA GLU A 35 2.08 12.79 13.02
C GLU A 35 2.95 12.84 11.76
N GLN A 36 4.27 12.91 11.95
CA GLN A 36 5.22 12.96 10.86
C GLN A 36 5.68 11.56 10.49
N TRP A 37 5.50 11.20 9.23
CA TRP A 37 6.00 9.98 8.62
C TRP A 37 7.07 10.35 7.60
N TYR A 38 8.07 9.51 7.43
CA TYR A 38 9.03 9.70 6.36
C TYR A 38 8.43 9.33 5.01
N PHE A 39 8.73 10.14 4.01
CA PHE A 39 8.43 9.87 2.61
C PHE A 39 9.72 9.71 1.83
N ILE A 40 9.79 8.65 1.03
CA ILE A 40 10.90 8.44 0.10
C ILE A 40 10.37 7.91 -1.22
N ASN A 41 10.65 8.62 -2.31
CA ASN A 41 10.50 8.08 -3.66
C ASN A 41 11.87 7.58 -4.12
N THR A 42 12.02 6.25 -4.27
CA THR A 42 13.30 5.67 -4.72
C THR A 42 13.43 5.62 -6.24
N GLY A 43 12.41 6.09 -6.97
CA GLY A 43 12.32 5.99 -8.41
C GLY A 43 12.34 4.53 -8.88
N THR A 44 12.93 4.33 -10.05
CA THR A 44 12.92 3.06 -10.77
C THR A 44 14.16 2.23 -10.43
N ASN A 45 13.97 0.99 -9.97
CA ASN A 45 15.07 0.08 -9.62
C ASN A 45 14.75 -1.37 -10.00
N ASP A 46 15.77 -2.24 -9.96
CA ASP A 46 15.60 -3.68 -10.18
C ASP A 46 14.82 -4.36 -9.04
N ALA A 47 14.36 -5.58 -9.32
CA ALA A 47 13.47 -6.28 -8.41
C ALA A 47 14.13 -6.66 -7.08
N ALA A 48 15.42 -6.98 -7.10
CA ALA A 48 16.14 -7.39 -5.91
C ALA A 48 16.38 -6.21 -4.96
N TYR A 49 16.78 -5.07 -5.51
CA TYR A 49 16.95 -3.82 -4.79
C TYR A 49 15.64 -3.38 -4.13
N ASN A 50 14.53 -3.40 -4.89
CA ASN A 50 13.22 -2.99 -4.37
C ASN A 50 12.79 -3.80 -3.14
N MET A 51 12.96 -5.13 -3.18
CA MET A 51 12.61 -5.99 -2.06
C MET A 51 13.58 -5.87 -0.87
N ALA A 52 14.86 -5.67 -1.15
CA ALA A 52 15.86 -5.42 -0.10
C ALA A 52 15.57 -4.12 0.64
N PHE A 53 15.18 -3.08 -0.09
CA PHE A 53 14.88 -1.77 0.47
C PHE A 53 13.69 -1.84 1.43
N ASP A 54 12.59 -2.49 1.03
CA ASP A 54 11.42 -2.66 1.91
C ASP A 54 11.76 -3.48 3.17
N GLU A 55 12.63 -4.49 3.07
CA GLU A 55 13.10 -5.23 4.24
C GLU A 55 14.02 -4.39 5.15
N CYS A 56 14.87 -3.54 4.58
CA CYS A 56 15.71 -2.62 5.34
C CYS A 56 14.87 -1.57 6.08
N LEU A 57 13.88 -0.95 5.43
CA LEU A 57 12.94 -0.04 6.09
C LEU A 57 12.24 -0.70 7.27
N LEU A 58 11.75 -1.93 7.09
CA LEU A 58 11.15 -2.73 8.16
C LEU A 58 12.12 -2.91 9.34
N ARG A 59 13.36 -3.31 9.07
CA ARG A 59 14.38 -3.53 10.11
C ARG A 59 14.73 -2.25 10.85
N TRP A 60 15.00 -1.16 10.13
CA TRP A 60 15.35 0.12 10.74
C TRP A 60 14.21 0.67 11.59
N HIS A 61 12.96 0.56 11.14
CA HIS A 61 11.82 0.97 11.92
C HIS A 61 11.63 0.10 13.18
N SER A 62 11.76 -1.21 13.04
CA SER A 62 11.72 -2.17 14.16
C SER A 62 12.78 -1.87 15.23
N GLU A 63 13.97 -1.41 14.81
CA GLU A 63 15.07 -1.01 15.67
C GLU A 63 14.93 0.40 16.25
N GLY A 64 13.86 1.13 15.91
CA GLY A 64 13.63 2.51 16.35
C GLY A 64 14.58 3.53 15.73
N LYS A 65 15.23 3.21 14.60
CA LYS A 65 16.16 4.11 13.90
C LYS A 65 15.44 5.14 13.02
N ILE A 66 14.23 4.84 12.58
CA ILE A 66 13.40 5.71 11.73
C ILE A 66 11.92 5.67 12.18
N PRO A 67 11.15 6.76 11.99
CA PRO A 67 9.69 6.76 12.17
C PRO A 67 9.00 5.89 11.10
N PRO A 68 7.66 5.77 11.12
CA PRO A 68 6.92 5.14 10.03
C PRO A 68 7.25 5.77 8.67
N VAL A 69 7.15 4.96 7.61
CA VAL A 69 7.59 5.34 6.26
C VAL A 69 6.52 5.03 5.24
N LEU A 70 6.23 5.98 4.36
CA LEU A 70 5.65 5.74 3.04
C LEU A 70 6.77 5.78 2.00
N ARG A 71 6.81 4.78 1.13
CA ARG A 71 7.74 4.74 0.00
C ARG A 71 6.98 4.56 -1.31
N PHE A 72 7.42 5.27 -2.34
CA PHE A 72 7.04 5.04 -3.74
C PHE A 72 8.23 4.54 -4.56
N TYR A 73 7.94 3.67 -5.54
CA TYR A 73 8.94 3.14 -6.45
C TYR A 73 8.30 2.51 -7.70
N THR A 74 9.13 2.32 -8.72
CA THR A 74 8.79 1.59 -9.95
C THR A 74 9.91 0.59 -10.31
N TRP A 75 9.72 -0.17 -11.39
CA TRP A 75 10.55 -1.33 -11.70
C TRP A 75 11.26 -1.18 -13.05
N THR A 76 12.55 -1.45 -13.10
CA THR A 76 13.28 -1.64 -14.36
C THR A 76 14.37 -2.68 -14.20
N PRO A 77 14.34 -3.78 -14.97
CA PRO A 77 13.26 -4.14 -15.92
C PRO A 77 11.93 -4.40 -15.20
N ALA A 78 10.84 -4.58 -15.97
CA ALA A 78 9.59 -5.10 -15.41
C ALA A 78 9.86 -6.44 -14.70
N ALA A 79 9.08 -6.75 -13.66
CA ALA A 79 9.40 -7.83 -12.75
C ALA A 79 8.17 -8.66 -12.37
N MET A 80 8.34 -9.98 -12.33
CA MET A 80 7.37 -10.87 -11.71
C MET A 80 7.75 -11.09 -10.24
N SER A 81 6.92 -10.59 -9.32
CA SER A 81 7.07 -10.90 -7.90
C SER A 81 6.15 -12.05 -7.47
N VAL A 82 6.67 -12.96 -6.64
CA VAL A 82 5.89 -14.09 -6.08
C VAL A 82 5.78 -13.99 -4.57
N GLY A 83 4.62 -14.36 -4.04
CA GLY A 83 4.39 -14.33 -2.59
C GLY A 83 5.29 -15.32 -1.87
N TYR A 84 5.60 -15.02 -0.60
CA TYR A 84 6.52 -15.81 0.23
C TYR A 84 6.20 -17.31 0.19
N PHE A 85 4.93 -17.69 0.31
CA PHE A 85 4.46 -19.09 0.30
C PHE A 85 4.07 -19.65 -1.08
N GLN A 86 4.20 -18.86 -2.14
CA GLN A 86 3.75 -19.27 -3.47
C GLN A 86 4.71 -20.27 -4.11
N LYS A 87 4.16 -21.38 -4.60
CA LYS A 87 4.89 -22.34 -5.44
C LYS A 87 5.09 -21.75 -6.83
N VAL A 88 6.31 -21.86 -7.34
CA VAL A 88 6.70 -21.38 -8.68
C VAL A 88 6.52 -22.50 -9.70
N GLU A 89 7.01 -23.69 -9.37
CA GLU A 89 6.97 -24.86 -10.25
C GLU A 89 5.53 -25.22 -10.65
N GLY A 90 5.32 -25.39 -11.96
CA GLY A 90 4.03 -25.74 -12.55
C GLY A 90 2.97 -24.65 -12.46
N LYS A 91 3.32 -23.43 -12.02
CA LYS A 91 2.41 -22.27 -11.93
C LYS A 91 2.90 -21.07 -12.71
N ILE A 92 4.21 -20.89 -12.79
CA ILE A 92 4.85 -19.72 -13.40
C ILE A 92 5.78 -20.22 -14.51
N HIS A 93 5.73 -19.56 -15.66
CA HIS A 93 6.62 -19.81 -16.80
C HIS A 93 7.89 -18.97 -16.68
N THR A 94 8.85 -19.44 -15.89
CA THR A 94 10.10 -18.72 -15.63
C THR A 94 10.93 -18.47 -16.88
N GLU A 95 10.83 -19.32 -17.90
CA GLU A 95 11.50 -19.09 -19.18
C GLU A 95 10.88 -17.94 -19.97
N ASN A 96 9.55 -17.77 -19.93
CA ASN A 96 8.89 -16.63 -20.57
C ASN A 96 9.27 -15.32 -19.87
N ILE A 97 9.39 -15.32 -18.54
CA ILE A 97 9.90 -14.15 -17.79
C ILE A 97 11.28 -13.73 -18.32
N LYS A 98 12.21 -14.68 -18.49
CA LYS A 98 13.53 -14.40 -19.08
C LYS A 98 13.46 -13.95 -20.54
N HIS A 99 12.57 -14.54 -21.35
CA HIS A 99 12.40 -14.17 -22.75
C HIS A 99 11.90 -12.72 -22.93
N HIS A 100 11.03 -12.25 -22.03
CA HIS A 100 10.61 -10.84 -21.98
C HIS A 100 11.67 -9.90 -21.38
N GLY A 101 12.78 -10.45 -20.85
CA GLY A 101 13.82 -9.67 -20.19
C GLY A 101 13.40 -9.15 -18.81
N PHE A 102 12.43 -9.80 -18.18
CA PHE A 102 11.89 -9.41 -16.88
C PHE A 102 12.65 -10.03 -15.72
N ASP A 103 12.64 -9.32 -14.59
CA ASP A 103 13.15 -9.83 -13.33
C ASP A 103 12.18 -10.84 -12.70
N PHE A 104 12.71 -11.67 -11.80
CA PHE A 104 11.93 -12.56 -10.96
C PHE A 104 12.37 -12.47 -9.50
N VAL A 105 11.44 -12.21 -8.59
CA VAL A 105 11.77 -12.07 -7.17
C VAL A 105 10.70 -12.66 -6.25
N ARG A 106 11.11 -13.21 -5.10
CA ARG A 106 10.21 -13.59 -4.01
C ARG A 106 10.16 -12.51 -2.94
N ARG A 107 8.95 -12.05 -2.60
CA ARG A 107 8.74 -11.02 -1.57
C ARG A 107 8.53 -11.62 -0.17
N LEU A 108 8.71 -10.78 0.85
CA LEU A 108 8.49 -11.15 2.26
C LEU A 108 7.01 -11.36 2.61
N THR A 109 6.11 -10.69 1.90
CA THR A 109 4.68 -10.80 2.12
C THR A 109 4.11 -12.04 1.44
N GLY A 110 2.91 -12.45 1.87
CA GLY A 110 2.14 -13.47 1.16
C GLY A 110 1.56 -12.98 -0.17
N GLY A 111 0.42 -13.57 -0.54
CA GLY A 111 -0.29 -13.26 -1.79
C GLY A 111 0.17 -14.12 -2.97
N ARG A 112 -0.37 -13.80 -4.16
CA ARG A 112 -0.12 -14.49 -5.42
C ARG A 112 0.75 -13.65 -6.35
N ALA A 113 1.10 -14.12 -7.54
CA ALA A 113 2.11 -13.46 -8.32
C ALA A 113 1.57 -12.15 -8.93
N VAL A 114 2.45 -11.17 -9.09
CA VAL A 114 2.15 -9.84 -9.64
C VAL A 114 3.21 -9.54 -10.69
N LEU A 115 2.77 -9.16 -11.88
CA LEU A 115 3.64 -8.51 -12.86
C LEU A 115 3.67 -7.02 -12.53
N HIS A 116 4.86 -6.52 -12.27
CA HIS A 116 5.14 -5.11 -12.07
C HIS A 116 5.76 -4.55 -13.35
N ASP A 117 5.05 -3.66 -14.01
CA ASP A 117 5.48 -3.02 -15.26
C ASP A 117 5.08 -1.54 -15.25
N HIS A 118 4.02 -1.13 -15.95
CA HIS A 118 3.53 0.24 -15.93
C HIS A 118 2.61 0.52 -14.73
N GLU A 119 3.21 0.69 -13.56
CA GLU A 119 2.52 0.93 -12.29
C GLU A 119 3.25 1.91 -11.38
N LEU A 120 2.52 2.46 -10.42
CA LEU A 120 3.10 2.96 -9.17
C LEU A 120 3.09 1.81 -8.15
N THR A 121 4.24 1.53 -7.53
CA THR A 121 4.30 0.63 -6.38
C THR A 121 4.52 1.44 -5.12
N TYR A 122 3.81 1.10 -4.06
CA TYR A 122 3.97 1.72 -2.75
C TYR A 122 4.36 0.69 -1.69
N SER A 123 5.05 1.13 -0.65
CA SER A 123 5.17 0.38 0.60
C SER A 123 4.99 1.30 1.81
N VAL A 124 4.38 0.75 2.86
CA VAL A 124 4.16 1.38 4.16
C VAL A 124 4.78 0.50 5.23
N VAL A 125 5.61 1.12 6.06
CA VAL A 125 6.23 0.53 7.24
C VAL A 125 5.77 1.27 8.48
N VAL A 126 5.12 0.58 9.41
CA VAL A 126 4.58 1.17 10.65
C VAL A 126 4.52 0.12 11.76
N SER A 127 4.72 0.51 13.02
CA SER A 127 4.68 -0.42 14.15
C SER A 127 3.31 -1.09 14.31
N GLU A 128 3.32 -2.35 14.77
CA GLU A 128 2.08 -3.08 15.08
C GLU A 128 1.32 -2.54 16.30
N ASP A 129 2.00 -1.82 17.18
CA ASP A 129 1.45 -1.17 18.37
C ASP A 129 1.10 0.31 18.15
N HIS A 130 1.23 0.80 16.91
CA HIS A 130 0.88 2.15 16.55
C HIS A 130 -0.60 2.45 16.90
N PRO A 131 -0.93 3.59 17.55
CA PRO A 131 -2.28 3.86 18.06
C PRO A 131 -3.38 3.76 16.99
N GLU A 132 -3.08 4.23 15.77
CA GLU A 132 -4.00 4.20 14.63
C GLU A 132 -3.99 2.86 13.85
N MET A 133 -3.14 1.88 14.25
CA MET A 133 -3.07 0.57 13.60
C MET A 133 -3.80 -0.50 14.42
N PRO A 134 -4.93 -1.02 13.91
CA PRO A 134 -5.62 -2.13 14.54
C PRO A 134 -4.76 -3.40 14.64
N LYS A 135 -5.08 -4.23 15.63
CA LYS A 135 -4.36 -5.49 15.89
C LYS A 135 -4.57 -6.55 14.81
N THR A 136 -5.72 -6.55 14.12
CA THR A 136 -5.99 -7.53 13.07
C THR A 136 -5.32 -7.11 11.76
N VAL A 137 -4.87 -8.08 10.97
CA VAL A 137 -4.29 -7.82 9.65
C VAL A 137 -5.31 -7.09 8.77
N THR A 138 -6.54 -7.58 8.71
CA THR A 138 -7.61 -7.03 7.87
C THR A 138 -7.94 -5.57 8.20
N GLU A 139 -8.00 -5.20 9.48
CA GLU A 139 -8.33 -3.81 9.85
C GLU A 139 -7.14 -2.86 9.67
N ALA A 140 -5.91 -3.30 9.92
CA ALA A 140 -4.73 -2.51 9.58
C ALA A 140 -4.64 -2.27 8.06
N TYR A 141 -4.91 -3.32 7.27
CA TYR A 141 -5.01 -3.20 5.81
C TYR A 141 -6.04 -2.15 5.40
N ARG A 142 -7.24 -2.17 6.01
CA ARG A 142 -8.28 -1.16 5.76
C ARG A 142 -7.79 0.26 6.05
N VAL A 143 -7.04 0.46 7.13
CA VAL A 143 -6.50 1.78 7.47
C VAL A 143 -5.52 2.25 6.41
N ILE A 144 -4.54 1.43 6.04
CA ILE A 144 -3.52 1.78 5.04
C ILE A 144 -4.16 2.04 3.67
N THR A 145 -5.15 1.22 3.26
CA THR A 145 -5.86 1.37 1.98
C THR A 145 -6.63 2.69 1.85
N LYS A 146 -6.93 3.41 2.95
CA LYS A 146 -7.51 4.76 2.86
C LYS A 146 -6.62 5.73 2.10
N GLY A 147 -5.29 5.60 2.22
CA GLY A 147 -4.35 6.44 1.48
C GLY A 147 -4.47 6.23 -0.03
N LEU A 148 -4.58 4.96 -0.46
CA LEU A 148 -4.84 4.62 -1.86
C LEU A 148 -6.19 5.14 -2.33
N LEU A 149 -7.24 4.94 -1.53
CA LEU A 149 -8.60 5.39 -1.85
C LEU A 149 -8.64 6.89 -2.15
N GLU A 150 -8.02 7.70 -1.31
CA GLU A 150 -7.93 9.14 -1.53
C GLU A 150 -7.02 9.48 -2.72
N GLY A 151 -5.96 8.69 -2.98
CA GLY A 151 -5.12 8.84 -4.17
C GLY A 151 -5.91 8.71 -5.48
N TYR A 152 -6.73 7.66 -5.61
CA TYR A 152 -7.63 7.49 -6.75
C TYR A 152 -8.62 8.65 -6.87
N ARG A 153 -9.21 9.09 -5.75
CA ARG A 153 -10.16 10.21 -5.74
C ARG A 153 -9.52 11.53 -6.19
N ASN A 154 -8.26 11.75 -5.86
CA ASN A 154 -7.49 12.92 -6.31
C ASN A 154 -7.27 12.93 -7.83
N LEU A 155 -7.23 11.75 -8.48
CA LEU A 155 -7.22 11.61 -9.95
C LEU A 155 -8.62 11.77 -10.59
N GLY A 156 -9.66 12.04 -9.79
CA GLY A 156 -11.04 12.10 -10.26
C GLY A 156 -11.67 10.72 -10.50
N ILE A 157 -11.06 9.65 -9.98
CA ILE A 157 -11.58 8.28 -10.09
C ILE A 157 -12.50 8.00 -8.89
N ASP A 158 -13.73 7.56 -9.17
CA ASP A 158 -14.65 7.10 -8.14
C ASP A 158 -14.27 5.69 -7.69
N ALA A 159 -13.42 5.65 -6.66
CA ALA A 159 -12.92 4.42 -6.05
C ALA A 159 -13.64 4.10 -4.74
N ASP A 160 -13.75 2.80 -4.47
CA ASP A 160 -14.35 2.23 -3.27
C ASP A 160 -13.49 1.11 -2.68
N MET A 161 -13.73 0.80 -1.41
CA MET A 161 -13.22 -0.41 -0.76
C MET A 161 -14.32 -1.48 -0.74
N ALA A 162 -14.20 -2.49 -1.57
CA ALA A 162 -15.12 -3.60 -1.62
C ALA A 162 -15.00 -4.48 -0.37
N VAL A 163 -16.14 -4.76 0.25
CA VAL A 163 -16.28 -5.74 1.33
C VAL A 163 -17.03 -6.94 0.73
N PRO A 164 -16.39 -8.12 0.59
CA PRO A 164 -17.03 -9.28 0.01
C PRO A 164 -18.31 -9.65 0.74
N GLU A 165 -19.39 -9.91 0.01
CA GLU A 165 -20.61 -10.50 0.58
C GLU A 165 -20.37 -11.97 0.91
N GLY A 166 -20.03 -12.26 2.17
CA GLY A 166 -19.87 -13.64 2.67
C GLY A 166 -18.43 -14.15 2.72
N LYS A 167 -18.24 -15.47 2.59
CA LYS A 167 -16.90 -16.09 2.65
C LYS A 167 -16.17 -15.88 1.32
N LEU A 168 -14.93 -15.40 1.39
CA LEU A 168 -14.00 -15.37 0.26
C LEU A 168 -13.85 -16.78 -0.34
N GLN A 169 -14.40 -17.01 -1.52
CA GLN A 169 -14.16 -18.23 -2.28
C GLN A 169 -12.87 -18.07 -3.08
N GLN A 170 -11.89 -18.93 -2.77
CA GLN A 170 -10.62 -18.85 -3.44
C GLN A 170 -10.73 -19.37 -4.88
N THR A 171 -10.18 -18.62 -5.85
CA THR A 171 -10.28 -19.01 -7.27
C THR A 171 -9.26 -20.08 -7.65
N GLY A 172 -8.16 -20.15 -6.88
CA GLY A 172 -7.01 -20.99 -7.19
C GLY A 172 -6.08 -20.39 -8.26
N SER A 173 -6.38 -19.20 -8.78
CA SER A 173 -5.53 -18.47 -9.74
C SER A 173 -4.17 -18.17 -9.15
N ALA A 174 -3.12 -18.21 -9.96
CA ALA A 174 -1.78 -17.82 -9.56
C ALA A 174 -1.55 -16.31 -9.64
N VAL A 175 -2.51 -15.56 -10.20
CA VAL A 175 -2.50 -14.10 -10.36
C VAL A 175 -3.11 -13.44 -9.12
N CYS A 176 -2.46 -12.40 -8.58
CA CYS A 176 -2.96 -11.71 -7.37
C CYS A 176 -4.24 -10.91 -7.61
N PHE A 177 -4.34 -10.27 -8.77
CA PHE A 177 -5.50 -9.48 -9.14
C PHE A 177 -6.77 -10.32 -9.38
N ASP A 178 -6.64 -11.61 -9.66
CA ASP A 178 -7.77 -12.55 -9.78
C ASP A 178 -8.35 -13.01 -8.44
N GLU A 179 -7.57 -12.89 -7.36
CA GLU A 179 -7.89 -13.51 -6.08
C GLU A 179 -8.59 -12.50 -5.16
N PRO A 180 -9.80 -12.81 -4.65
CA PRO A 180 -10.58 -11.88 -3.86
C PRO A 180 -9.98 -11.73 -2.46
N SER A 181 -10.05 -10.51 -1.92
CA SER A 181 -9.58 -10.13 -0.59
C SER A 181 -10.52 -9.12 0.06
N TRP A 182 -10.37 -8.92 1.38
CA TRP A 182 -11.17 -7.94 2.10
C TRP A 182 -10.62 -6.54 1.88
N TYR A 183 -11.51 -5.55 1.78
CA TYR A 183 -11.16 -4.14 1.54
C TYR A 183 -10.38 -3.95 0.24
N GLU A 184 -10.75 -4.71 -0.79
CA GLU A 184 -10.18 -4.55 -2.13
C GLU A 184 -10.53 -3.19 -2.69
N LEU A 185 -9.52 -2.52 -3.22
CA LEU A 185 -9.73 -1.27 -3.90
C LEU A 185 -10.29 -1.53 -5.30
N VAL A 186 -11.50 -1.02 -5.55
CA VAL A 186 -12.23 -1.22 -6.80
C VAL A 186 -12.62 0.11 -7.45
N ILE A 187 -12.61 0.14 -8.78
CA ILE A 187 -13.11 1.24 -9.61
C ILE A 187 -14.06 0.66 -10.65
N GLY A 188 -15.27 1.21 -10.74
CA GLY A 188 -16.32 0.63 -11.61
C GLY A 188 -16.66 -0.84 -11.31
N GLY A 189 -16.46 -1.28 -10.06
CA GLY A 189 -16.68 -2.67 -9.63
C GLY A 189 -15.55 -3.66 -9.99
N LYS A 190 -14.46 -3.18 -10.61
CA LYS A 190 -13.27 -3.97 -10.94
C LYS A 190 -12.11 -3.61 -10.01
N LYS A 191 -11.29 -4.59 -9.64
CA LYS A 191 -10.09 -4.40 -8.81
C LYS A 191 -9.08 -3.51 -9.52
N ALA A 192 -8.65 -2.49 -8.81
CA ALA A 192 -7.73 -1.46 -9.32
C ALA A 192 -6.35 -1.50 -8.65
N ALA A 193 -6.22 -2.13 -7.48
CA ALA A 193 -4.93 -2.28 -6.81
C ALA A 193 -4.79 -3.65 -6.16
N GLY A 194 -3.55 -4.13 -6.06
CA GLY A 194 -3.20 -5.38 -5.42
C GLY A 194 -2.19 -5.15 -4.30
N SER A 195 -2.61 -5.27 -3.04
CA SER A 195 -1.70 -5.11 -1.89
C SER A 195 -1.54 -6.41 -1.10
N ALA A 196 -0.38 -6.57 -0.48
CA ALA A 196 -0.07 -7.66 0.44
C ALA A 196 0.56 -7.11 1.72
N GLN A 197 0.33 -7.79 2.83
CA GLN A 197 0.82 -7.37 4.15
C GLN A 197 1.58 -8.51 4.83
N THR A 198 2.60 -8.15 5.60
CA THR A 198 3.24 -9.02 6.59
C THR A 198 3.39 -8.28 7.92
N ARG A 199 3.46 -9.04 9.01
CA ARG A 199 3.75 -8.56 10.35
C ARG A 199 4.99 -9.28 10.83
N LYS A 200 6.08 -8.54 11.04
CA LYS A 200 7.40 -9.12 11.34
C LYS A 200 8.18 -8.15 12.20
N GLN A 201 8.80 -8.69 13.25
CA GLN A 201 9.61 -7.89 14.19
C GLN A 201 8.84 -6.70 14.81
N GLY A 202 7.55 -6.89 15.09
CA GLY A 202 6.70 -5.83 15.65
C GLY A 202 6.31 -4.73 14.65
N VAL A 203 6.56 -4.95 13.36
CA VAL A 203 6.30 -3.98 12.29
C VAL A 203 5.33 -4.56 11.26
N ILE A 204 4.39 -3.73 10.84
CA ILE A 204 3.55 -3.93 9.66
C ILE A 204 4.32 -3.43 8.44
N LEU A 205 4.53 -4.32 7.47
CA LEU A 205 4.92 -3.95 6.12
C LEU A 205 3.77 -4.30 5.19
N GLN A 206 3.16 -3.28 4.58
CA GLN A 206 2.20 -3.42 3.51
C GLN A 206 2.77 -2.79 2.25
N HIS A 207 2.71 -3.49 1.13
CA HIS A 207 3.09 -2.97 -0.16
C HIS A 207 2.11 -3.43 -1.22
N GLY A 208 2.01 -2.69 -2.31
CA GLY A 208 1.06 -3.01 -3.36
C GLY A 208 1.35 -2.33 -4.68
N SER A 209 0.82 -2.98 -5.71
CA SER A 209 0.82 -2.54 -7.10
C SER A 209 -0.44 -1.72 -7.36
N VAL A 210 -0.25 -0.55 -7.98
CA VAL A 210 -1.30 0.36 -8.45
C VAL A 210 -1.09 0.56 -9.96
N PRO A 211 -1.69 -0.28 -10.82
CA PRO A 211 -1.46 -0.25 -12.26
C PRO A 211 -1.94 1.05 -12.90
N ILE A 212 -1.03 1.72 -13.60
CA ILE A 212 -1.34 2.86 -14.46
C ILE A 212 -1.97 2.31 -15.74
N SER A 213 -1.29 1.34 -16.37
CA SER A 213 -1.83 0.50 -17.43
C SER A 213 -1.45 -0.97 -17.22
N MET A 214 -2.04 -1.89 -18.00
CA MET A 214 -1.71 -3.31 -17.97
C MET A 214 -1.65 -3.89 -19.38
N ASP A 215 -0.67 -4.75 -19.63
CA ASP A 215 -0.64 -5.64 -20.79
C ASP A 215 -1.06 -7.06 -20.36
N ASP A 216 -2.33 -7.36 -20.59
CA ASP A 216 -2.91 -8.66 -20.25
C ASP A 216 -2.30 -9.82 -21.06
N ASP A 217 -1.83 -9.58 -22.29
CA ASP A 217 -1.20 -10.62 -23.11
C ASP A 217 0.12 -11.04 -22.49
N VAL A 218 0.96 -10.05 -22.15
CA VAL A 218 2.21 -10.27 -21.45
C VAL A 218 1.94 -10.93 -20.11
N LEU A 219 1.02 -10.42 -19.29
CA LEU A 219 0.70 -10.99 -17.97
C LEU A 219 0.37 -12.48 -18.05
N PHE A 220 -0.54 -12.86 -18.95
CA PHE A 220 -0.99 -14.25 -19.07
C PHE A 220 0.03 -15.17 -19.76
N ASP A 221 1.01 -14.63 -20.47
CA ASP A 221 2.14 -15.40 -21.01
C ASP A 221 3.10 -15.89 -19.91
N LEU A 222 3.14 -15.21 -18.75
CA LEU A 222 4.03 -15.55 -17.64
C LEU A 222 3.51 -16.67 -16.73
N PHE A 223 2.28 -17.14 -16.94
CA PHE A 223 1.65 -18.18 -16.13
C PHE A 223 1.48 -19.50 -16.87
N ALA A 224 1.51 -20.59 -16.10
CA ALA A 224 1.32 -21.93 -16.64
C ALA A 224 -0.17 -22.28 -16.80
N PHE A 225 -0.54 -22.61 -18.04
CA PHE A 225 -1.88 -23.07 -18.39
C PHE A 225 -1.84 -24.44 -19.08
N PRO A 226 -2.85 -25.30 -18.89
CA PRO A 226 -2.90 -26.61 -19.55
C PRO A 226 -2.94 -26.55 -21.09
N ASN A 227 -3.49 -25.47 -21.65
CA ASN A 227 -3.55 -25.18 -23.08
C ASN A 227 -4.00 -23.73 -23.32
N GLU A 228 -3.86 -23.25 -24.56
CA GLU A 228 -4.23 -21.88 -24.97
C GLU A 228 -5.71 -21.56 -24.70
N LYS A 229 -6.64 -22.48 -24.97
CA LYS A 229 -8.08 -22.23 -24.71
C LYS A 229 -8.36 -21.92 -23.23
N VAL A 230 -7.62 -22.55 -22.32
CA VAL A 230 -7.75 -22.27 -20.88
C VAL A 230 -7.12 -20.92 -20.51
N ARG A 231 -5.98 -20.57 -21.12
CA ARG A 231 -5.36 -19.25 -20.97
C ARG A 231 -6.32 -18.16 -21.42
N ASP A 232 -6.82 -18.24 -22.64
CA ASP A 232 -7.66 -17.20 -23.24
C ASP A 232 -8.96 -16.99 -22.45
N ARG A 233 -9.60 -18.09 -22.02
CA ARG A 233 -10.77 -18.01 -21.13
C ARG A 233 -10.45 -17.37 -19.78
N SER A 234 -9.25 -17.60 -19.24
CA SER A 234 -8.84 -17.00 -17.96
C SER A 234 -8.57 -15.50 -18.14
N LYS A 235 -7.96 -15.11 -19.26
CA LYS A 235 -7.75 -13.71 -19.63
C LYS A 235 -9.06 -12.95 -19.79
N GLU A 236 -10.05 -13.52 -20.47
CA GLU A 236 -11.36 -12.85 -20.62
C GLU A 236 -12.07 -12.65 -19.27
N LYS A 237 -11.96 -13.62 -18.36
CA LYS A 237 -12.48 -13.47 -16.99
C LYS A 237 -11.73 -12.43 -16.16
N PHE A 238 -10.43 -12.27 -16.41
CA PHE A 238 -9.61 -11.28 -15.72
C PHE A 238 -10.06 -9.86 -16.07
N LYS A 239 -10.33 -9.59 -17.34
CA LYS A 239 -10.83 -8.29 -17.82
C LYS A 239 -12.19 -7.89 -17.21
N GLU A 240 -13.00 -8.85 -16.80
CA GLU A 240 -14.25 -8.60 -16.09
C GLU A 240 -14.03 -8.17 -14.63
N LYS A 241 -12.86 -8.47 -14.05
CA LYS A 241 -12.58 -8.35 -12.61
C LYS A 241 -11.51 -7.34 -12.25
N ALA A 242 -10.58 -7.04 -13.13
CA ALA A 242 -9.47 -6.13 -12.89
C ALA A 242 -9.44 -5.03 -13.96
N THR A 243 -8.90 -3.88 -13.61
CA THR A 243 -8.74 -2.73 -14.51
C THR A 243 -7.60 -1.84 -14.05
N SER A 244 -7.12 -0.99 -14.94
CA SER A 244 -6.07 0.00 -14.68
C SER A 244 -6.64 1.42 -14.66
N MET A 245 -5.85 2.38 -14.19
CA MET A 245 -6.28 3.78 -14.15
C MET A 245 -6.56 4.35 -15.55
N GLU A 246 -5.69 4.09 -16.53
CA GLU A 246 -5.86 4.58 -17.90
C GLU A 246 -7.05 3.93 -18.62
N GLU A 247 -7.28 2.63 -18.41
CA GLU A 247 -8.44 1.93 -18.98
C GLU A 247 -9.75 2.53 -18.45
N TYR A 248 -9.81 2.83 -17.15
CA TYR A 248 -10.99 3.41 -16.53
C TYR A 248 -11.24 4.86 -16.96
N LEU A 249 -10.18 5.68 -17.00
CA LEU A 249 -10.29 7.10 -17.36
C LEU A 249 -10.42 7.35 -18.87
N GLY A 250 -9.96 6.42 -19.71
CA GLY A 250 -9.90 6.59 -21.16
C GLY A 250 -8.87 7.63 -21.62
N ARG A 251 -7.83 7.88 -20.81
CA ARG A 251 -6.70 8.77 -21.12
C ARG A 251 -5.41 8.24 -20.50
N GLU A 252 -4.29 8.67 -21.05
CA GLU A 252 -2.97 8.42 -20.47
C GLU A 252 -2.74 9.25 -19.19
N LEU A 253 -1.93 8.70 -18.28
CA LEU A 253 -1.51 9.32 -17.04
C LEU A 253 0.02 9.35 -16.97
N SER A 254 0.60 10.47 -16.54
CA SER A 254 2.03 10.49 -16.22
C SER A 254 2.27 9.88 -14.84
N LEU A 255 3.45 9.29 -14.63
CA LEU A 255 3.86 8.81 -13.31
C LEU A 255 3.85 9.93 -12.26
N GLU A 256 4.27 11.14 -12.64
CA GLU A 256 4.26 12.32 -11.75
C GLU A 256 2.84 12.68 -11.29
N GLU A 257 1.85 12.67 -12.20
CA GLU A 257 0.44 12.92 -11.86
C GLU A 257 -0.08 11.89 -10.86
N VAL A 258 0.30 10.62 -11.05
CA VAL A 258 -0.08 9.53 -10.15
C VAL A 258 0.64 9.67 -8.81
N GLU A 259 1.95 9.88 -8.79
CA GLU A 259 2.72 10.06 -7.55
C GLU A 259 2.19 11.21 -6.71
N ASP A 260 1.91 12.37 -7.30
CA ASP A 260 1.35 13.54 -6.61
C ASP A 260 -0.02 13.23 -5.99
N ALA A 261 -0.91 12.60 -6.78
CA ALA A 261 -2.24 12.26 -6.32
C ALA A 261 -2.21 11.28 -5.14
N PHE A 262 -1.38 10.24 -5.21
CA PHE A 262 -1.25 9.25 -4.15
C PHE A 262 -0.48 9.79 -2.94
N TYR A 263 0.53 10.64 -3.12
CA TYR A 263 1.21 11.32 -2.01
C TYR A 263 0.19 12.08 -1.13
N GLN A 264 -0.61 12.95 -1.77
CA GLN A 264 -1.67 13.71 -1.08
C GLN A 264 -2.77 12.77 -0.53
N GLY A 265 -3.04 11.68 -1.25
CA GLY A 265 -3.94 10.63 -0.84
C GLY A 265 -3.54 10.00 0.49
N PHE A 266 -2.27 9.64 0.66
CA PHE A 266 -1.75 9.08 1.91
C PHE A 266 -1.76 10.09 3.06
N GLU A 267 -1.37 11.35 2.84
CA GLU A 267 -1.46 12.40 3.87
C GLU A 267 -2.88 12.59 4.38
N LYS A 268 -3.86 12.58 3.47
CA LYS A 268 -5.28 12.74 3.80
C LYS A 268 -5.86 11.47 4.44
N GLY A 269 -5.59 10.31 3.84
CA GLY A 269 -6.19 9.03 4.23
C GLY A 269 -5.70 8.50 5.57
N LEU A 270 -4.47 8.85 5.94
CA LEU A 270 -3.84 8.47 7.21
C LEU A 270 -3.79 9.61 8.24
N ASP A 271 -4.16 10.84 7.84
CA ASP A 271 -4.06 12.05 8.66
C ASP A 271 -2.64 12.32 9.20
N ILE A 272 -1.67 12.23 8.30
CA ILE A 272 -0.23 12.38 8.58
C ILE A 272 0.35 13.57 7.80
N GLU A 273 1.56 13.99 8.19
CA GLU A 273 2.44 14.87 7.42
C GLU A 273 3.60 14.01 6.88
N LEU A 274 3.80 14.03 5.56
CA LEU A 274 4.90 13.33 4.92
C LEU A 274 6.14 14.23 4.86
N VAL A 275 7.25 13.75 5.43
CA VAL A 275 8.52 14.48 5.50
C VAL A 275 9.55 13.79 4.61
N PRO A 276 10.20 14.48 3.66
CA PRO A 276 11.22 13.87 2.80
C PRO A 276 12.34 13.20 3.60
N PHE A 277 12.70 12.00 3.19
CA PHE A 277 13.77 11.20 3.78
C PHE A 277 14.75 10.74 2.72
N GLU A 278 16.04 10.86 3.03
CA GLU A 278 17.14 10.35 2.21
C GLU A 278 17.96 9.35 3.01
N LEU A 279 18.37 8.26 2.36
CA LEU A 279 19.25 7.28 2.99
C LEU A 279 20.67 7.84 3.18
N THR A 280 21.29 7.51 4.31
CA THR A 280 22.74 7.65 4.47
C THR A 280 23.49 6.67 3.56
N ASP A 281 24.80 6.87 3.38
CA ASP A 281 25.60 5.97 2.56
C ASP A 281 25.73 4.56 3.17
N GLU A 282 25.76 4.46 4.50
CA GLU A 282 25.70 3.19 5.23
C GLU A 282 24.38 2.47 4.95
N GLN A 283 23.24 3.17 5.04
CA GLN A 283 21.92 2.62 4.76
C GLN A 283 21.81 2.15 3.30
N LYS A 284 22.31 2.94 2.33
CA LYS A 284 22.38 2.52 0.92
C LYS A 284 23.20 1.25 0.75
N GLN A 285 24.31 1.12 1.47
CA GLN A 285 25.17 -0.06 1.42
C GLN A 285 24.47 -1.29 2.03
N GLU A 286 23.74 -1.12 3.14
CA GLU A 286 22.92 -2.19 3.73
C GLU A 286 21.88 -2.73 2.75
N VAL A 287 21.17 -1.86 2.04
CA VAL A 287 20.19 -2.28 1.00
C VAL A 287 20.89 -3.09 -0.08
N LYS A 288 22.00 -2.58 -0.64
CA LYS A 288 22.74 -3.27 -1.71
C LYS A 288 23.29 -4.63 -1.26
N MET A 289 23.79 -4.73 -0.04
CA MET A 289 24.26 -6.00 0.51
C MET A 289 23.12 -7.00 0.66
N LEU A 290 21.97 -6.57 1.20
CA LEU A 290 20.81 -7.44 1.36
C LEU A 290 20.22 -7.88 0.01
N ALA A 291 20.20 -7.00 -1.00
CA ALA A 291 19.80 -7.36 -2.36
C ALA A 291 20.66 -8.50 -2.89
N LYS A 292 21.98 -8.35 -2.83
CA LYS A 292 22.95 -9.34 -3.31
C LYS A 292 22.91 -10.66 -2.54
N GLU A 293 22.86 -10.60 -1.21
CA GLU A 293 22.96 -11.80 -0.37
C GLU A 293 21.68 -12.64 -0.37
N LYS A 294 20.53 -12.02 -0.70
CA LYS A 294 19.23 -12.65 -0.55
C LYS A 294 18.36 -12.56 -1.80
N TYR A 295 18.06 -11.37 -2.28
CA TYR A 295 17.03 -11.19 -3.32
C TYR A 295 17.51 -11.46 -4.74
N GLU A 296 18.83 -11.40 -4.99
CA GLU A 296 19.46 -11.91 -6.21
C GLU A 296 19.63 -13.45 -6.19
N SER A 297 19.40 -14.10 -5.04
CA SER A 297 19.69 -15.52 -4.85
C SER A 297 18.54 -16.43 -5.27
N ASP A 298 18.86 -17.43 -6.08
CA ASP A 298 17.93 -18.50 -6.46
C ASP A 298 17.48 -19.32 -5.24
N GLU A 299 18.33 -19.44 -4.21
CA GLU A 299 17.97 -20.15 -2.99
C GLU A 299 16.75 -19.50 -2.32
N TRP A 300 16.70 -18.17 -2.28
CA TRP A 300 15.57 -17.43 -1.77
C TRP A 300 14.39 -17.48 -2.75
N ASN A 301 14.62 -17.08 -4.01
CA ASN A 301 13.57 -16.91 -5.01
C ASN A 301 12.84 -18.23 -5.34
N PHE A 302 13.55 -19.37 -5.26
CA PHE A 302 13.01 -20.72 -5.52
C PHE A 302 12.99 -21.63 -4.29
N SER A 303 13.10 -21.08 -3.07
CA SER A 303 13.14 -21.82 -1.80
C SER A 303 12.04 -22.90 -1.63
N LEU A 304 10.85 -22.69 -2.20
CA LEU A 304 9.71 -23.62 -2.11
C LEU A 304 9.59 -24.60 -3.28
N SER A 305 10.53 -24.57 -4.23
CA SER A 305 10.62 -25.52 -5.34
C SER A 305 11.45 -26.76 -4.98
N LYS A 306 12.21 -26.75 -3.87
CA LYS A 306 13.02 -27.90 -3.42
C LYS A 306 12.21 -28.90 -2.57
N LYS A 307 11.21 -29.56 -3.17
CA LYS A 307 10.74 -30.89 -2.71
C LYS A 307 10.35 -31.73 -3.92
N GLY A 308 11.38 -32.27 -4.58
CA GLY A 308 11.28 -33.17 -5.72
C GLY A 308 12.57 -33.95 -5.97
N VAL A 309 13.30 -34.34 -4.93
CA VAL A 309 14.27 -35.44 -5.06
C VAL A 309 13.51 -36.70 -4.64
N LYS A 310 13.12 -37.50 -5.64
CA LYS A 310 12.83 -38.93 -5.44
C LYS A 310 14.11 -39.65 -5.04
#